data_AF-A0A955FEB3-F1
#
_entry.id   AF-A0A955FEB3-F1
#
_cell.length_a   1.000
_cell.length_b   1.000
_cell.length_c   1.000
_cell.angle_alpha   90.00
_cell.angle_beta   90.00
_cell.angle_gamma   90.00
#
_symmetry.space_group_name_H-M   'P 1'
#
loop_
_entity.id
_entity.type
_entity.pdbx_description
1 polymer ?
#
loop_
_entity_poly.entity_id
_entity_poly.type
_entity_poly.pdbx_seq_one_letter_code
_entity_poly.pdbx_strand_id
1 'polypeptide(L)'
;IILTSPPLRPTSTSKENAARAKELASWLRRENFGNYVSVFDFFSLLSDDDGCLKKDYRRLIWLDNHPNKRAAKDIAPRFVEAITQ
;
A
#
# COMPACT_ATOMS: atom_id res chain seq x y z
N ILE A 1 -1.42 -14.21 -7.28
CA ILE A 1 -0.80 -12.99 -6.72
C ILE A 1 -1.76 -12.34 -5.72
N ILE A 2 -1.24 -11.90 -4.58
CA ILE A 2 -1.95 -11.10 -3.59
C ILE A 2 -1.36 -9.69 -3.62
N LEU A 3 -2.24 -8.68 -3.60
CA LEU A 3 -1.85 -7.27 -3.54
C LEU A 3 -2.29 -6.75 -2.17
N THR A 4 -1.38 -6.20 -1.37
CA THR A 4 -1.79 -5.59 -0.10
C THR A 4 -2.64 -4.36 -0.38
N SER A 5 -3.68 -4.13 0.43
CA SER A 5 -4.53 -2.95 0.28
C SER A 5 -3.69 -1.67 0.48
N PRO A 6 -3.82 -0.64 -0.36
CA PRO A 6 -3.17 0.65 -0.12
C PRO A 6 -3.60 1.29 1.21
N PRO A 7 -2.74 2.09 1.85
CA PRO A 7 -3.10 2.82 3.05
C PRO A 7 -4.12 3.93 2.75
N LEU A 8 -4.94 4.25 3.74
CA LEU A 8 -5.85 5.41 3.69
C LEU A 8 -5.13 6.69 4.09
N ARG A 9 -5.75 7.85 3.83
CA ARG A 9 -5.29 9.11 4.37
C ARG A 9 -5.50 9.21 5.87
N PRO A 10 -4.72 10.06 6.56
CA PRO A 10 -4.96 10.38 7.97
C PRO A 10 -6.37 10.95 8.24
N THR A 11 -6.99 11.60 7.24
CA THR A 11 -8.34 12.18 7.34
C THR A 11 -9.46 11.15 7.18
N SER A 12 -9.14 9.91 6.81
CA SER A 12 -10.13 8.86 6.52
C SER A 12 -9.93 7.59 7.37
N THR A 13 -9.02 7.63 8.35
CA THR A 13 -8.75 6.53 9.26
C THR A 13 -8.38 7.04 10.64
N SER A 14 -8.53 6.20 11.66
CA SER A 14 -7.91 6.45 12.97
C SER A 14 -6.49 5.86 13.01
N LYS A 15 -5.71 6.22 14.02
CA LYS A 15 -4.37 5.65 14.25
C LYS A 15 -4.43 4.15 14.48
N GLU A 16 -5.43 3.70 15.22
CA GLU A 16 -5.66 2.27 15.53
C GLU A 16 -5.99 1.50 14.25
N ASN A 17 -6.85 2.06 13.39
CA ASN A 17 -7.19 1.44 12.11
C ASN A 17 -6.00 1.42 11.14
N ALA A 18 -5.19 2.47 11.10
CA ALA A 18 -3.96 2.49 10.29
C ALA A 18 -2.95 1.44 10.78
N ALA A 19 -2.79 1.29 12.11
CA ALA A 19 -1.94 0.27 12.70
C ALA A 19 -2.42 -1.16 12.36
N ARG A 20 -3.73 -1.43 12.44
CA ARG A 20 -4.31 -2.72 12.06
C ARG A 20 -4.12 -3.02 10.56
N ALA A 21 -4.29 -2.01 9.69
CA ALA A 21 -4.04 -2.18 8.27
C ALA A 21 -2.57 -2.50 7.98
N LYS A 22 -1.64 -1.83 8.67
CA LYS A 22 -0.20 -2.11 8.60
C LYS A 22 0.14 -3.52 9.08
N GLU A 23 -0.49 -3.96 10.17
CA GLU A 23 -0.31 -5.31 10.71
C GLU A 23 -0.78 -6.38 9.72
N LEU A 24 -1.97 -6.20 9.13
CA LEU A 24 -2.47 -7.11 8.10
C LEU A 24 -1.55 -7.18 6.88
N ALA A 25 -1.11 -6.03 6.35
CA ALA A 25 -0.17 -5.99 5.23
C ALA A 25 1.16 -6.65 5.57
N SER A 26 1.67 -6.44 6.79
CA SER A 26 2.91 -7.05 7.27
C SER A 26 2.77 -8.56 7.44
N TRP A 27 1.61 -9.05 7.89
CA TRP A 27 1.32 -10.47 7.93
C TRP A 27 1.29 -11.06 6.52
N LEU A 28 0.50 -10.47 5.61
CA LEU A 28 0.44 -10.91 4.20
C LEU A 28 1.81 -10.98 3.55
N ARG A 29 2.70 -10.00 3.81
CA ARG A 29 4.05 -10.00 3.24
C ARG A 29 4.95 -11.11 3.80
N ARG A 30 4.79 -11.48 5.07
CA ARG A 30 5.68 -12.46 5.75
C ARG A 30 5.20 -13.89 5.64
N GLU A 31 3.91 -14.09 5.44
CA GLU A 31 3.30 -15.41 5.38
C GLU A 31 3.75 -16.18 4.14
N ASN A 32 3.96 -17.49 4.30
CA ASN A 32 4.30 -18.37 3.19
C ASN A 32 3.04 -19.04 2.65
N PHE A 33 2.52 -18.52 1.54
CA PHE A 33 1.34 -19.08 0.85
C PHE A 33 1.68 -20.23 -0.12
N GLY A 34 2.90 -20.76 -0.06
CA GLY A 34 3.42 -21.78 -0.97
C GLY A 34 3.99 -21.21 -2.27
N ASN A 35 4.46 -22.09 -3.15
CA ASN A 35 5.31 -21.72 -4.29
C ASN A 35 4.59 -21.01 -5.45
N TYR A 36 3.26 -20.98 -5.43
CA TYR A 36 2.45 -20.46 -6.55
C TYR A 36 1.69 -19.17 -6.19
N VAL A 37 1.93 -18.62 -5.00
CA VAL A 37 1.29 -17.40 -4.54
C VAL A 37 2.35 -16.39 -4.15
N SER A 38 2.52 -15.35 -4.96
CA SER A 38 3.35 -14.19 -4.66
C SER A 38 2.53 -13.07 -3.99
N VAL A 39 3.19 -12.26 -3.17
CA VAL A 39 2.61 -11.07 -2.54
C VAL A 39 3.36 -9.82 -3.00
N PHE A 40 2.62 -8.84 -3.52
CA PHE A 40 3.15 -7.52 -3.82
C PHE A 40 2.65 -6.50 -2.79
N ASP A 41 3.59 -5.90 -2.06
CA ASP A 41 3.28 -5.06 -0.90
C ASP A 41 3.10 -3.58 -1.27
N PHE A 42 1.95 -3.24 -1.84
CA PHE A 42 1.55 -1.86 -2.10
C PHE A 42 1.49 -1.01 -0.82
N PHE A 43 1.04 -1.59 0.30
CA PHE A 43 0.90 -0.87 1.56
C PHE A 43 2.22 -0.21 1.96
N SER A 44 3.29 -0.99 2.12
CA SER A 44 4.61 -0.46 2.52
C SER A 44 5.18 0.55 1.52
N LEU A 45 4.90 0.36 0.23
CA LEU A 45 5.38 1.28 -0.82
C LEU A 45 4.66 2.64 -0.77
N LEU A 46 3.40 2.65 -0.37
CA LEU A 46 2.53 3.83 -0.38
C LEU A 46 2.37 4.49 0.99
N SER A 47 2.72 3.83 2.09
CA SER A 47 2.49 4.33 3.44
C SER A 47 3.65 5.16 4.00
N ASP A 48 3.33 6.18 4.79
CA ASP A 48 4.26 6.83 5.71
C ASP A 48 4.44 6.01 6.99
N ASP A 49 5.23 6.53 7.94
CA ASP A 49 5.57 5.85 9.19
C ASP A 49 4.33 5.59 10.07
N ASP A 50 3.33 6.46 9.96
CA ASP A 50 2.03 6.36 10.64
C ASP A 50 1.08 5.35 9.98
N GLY A 51 1.51 4.65 8.91
CA GLY A 51 0.69 3.68 8.20
C GLY A 51 -0.41 4.32 7.34
N CYS A 52 -0.28 5.61 7.04
CA CYS A 52 -1.20 6.36 6.20
C CYS A 52 -0.59 6.63 4.82
N LEU A 53 -1.40 6.96 3.82
CA LEU A 53 -0.91 7.29 2.47
C LEU A 53 0.10 8.44 2.54
N LYS A 54 1.31 8.29 1.98
CA LYS A 54 2.36 9.33 2.00
C LYS A 54 1.83 10.69 1.52
N LYS A 55 2.26 11.78 2.17
CA LYS A 55 1.84 13.15 1.82
C LYS A 55 2.02 13.45 0.33
N ASP A 56 3.17 13.08 -0.24
CA ASP A 56 3.50 13.32 -1.65
C ASP A 56 2.70 12.46 -2.64
N TYR A 57 2.00 11.43 -2.16
CA TYR A 57 1.16 10.53 -2.95
C TYR A 57 -0.32 10.84 -2.83
N ARG A 58 -0.69 11.83 -2.02
CA ARG A 58 -2.05 12.32 -1.86
C ARG A 58 -2.46 13.21 -3.04
N ARG A 59 -3.72 13.12 -3.45
CA ARG A 59 -4.42 14.10 -4.30
C ARG A 59 -4.86 15.34 -3.49
N LEU A 60 -5.27 16.40 -4.16
CA LEU A 60 -5.72 17.64 -3.49
C LEU A 60 -7.05 17.48 -2.74
N ILE A 61 -7.94 16.62 -3.24
CA ILE A 61 -9.22 16.33 -2.59
C ILE A 61 -8.95 15.56 -1.29
N TRP A 62 -9.33 16.15 -0.15
CA TRP A 62 -8.94 15.68 1.19
C TRP A 62 -9.62 14.37 1.64
N LEU A 63 -10.75 14.01 1.02
CA LEU A 63 -11.44 12.73 1.19
C LEU A 63 -11.04 11.66 0.16
N ASP A 64 -10.21 12.02 -0.83
CA ASP A 64 -9.84 11.10 -1.90
C ASP A 64 -8.65 10.23 -1.48
N ASN A 65 -8.91 8.99 -1.05
CA ASN A 65 -7.89 8.03 -0.66
C ASN A 65 -7.09 7.44 -1.83
N HIS A 66 -7.40 7.78 -3.08
CA HIS A 66 -6.64 7.29 -4.21
C HIS A 66 -5.24 7.92 -4.26
N PRO A 67 -4.18 7.13 -4.52
CA PRO A 67 -2.88 7.67 -4.84
C PRO A 67 -2.92 8.59 -6.07
N ASN A 68 -2.03 9.56 -6.10
CA ASN A 68 -1.91 10.52 -7.19
C ASN A 68 -1.04 9.97 -8.35
N LYS A 69 -0.87 10.78 -9.40
CA LYS A 69 -0.07 10.41 -10.57
C LYS A 69 1.41 10.14 -10.25
N ARG A 70 1.97 10.78 -9.22
CA ARG A 70 3.36 10.54 -8.81
C ARG A 70 3.50 9.14 -8.22
N ALA A 71 2.60 8.77 -7.31
CA ALA A 71 2.56 7.40 -6.77
C ALA A 71 2.45 6.35 -7.87
N ALA A 72 1.58 6.58 -8.87
CA ALA A 72 1.45 5.68 -10.01
C ALA A 72 2.77 5.56 -10.80
N LYS A 73 3.46 6.66 -11.09
CA LYS A 73 4.76 6.64 -11.78
C LYS A 73 5.84 5.91 -10.98
N ASP A 74 5.85 6.08 -9.66
CA ASP A 74 6.89 5.53 -8.80
C ASP A 74 6.70 4.02 -8.53
N ILE A 75 5.44 3.56 -8.49
CA ILE A 75 5.10 2.18 -8.07
C ILE A 75 4.75 1.26 -9.25
N ALA A 76 4.13 1.76 -10.33
CA ALA A 76 3.72 0.91 -11.44
C ALA A 76 4.88 0.12 -12.08
N PRO A 77 6.08 0.70 -12.32
CA PRO A 77 7.22 -0.07 -12.85
C PRO A 77 7.63 -1.24 -11.95
N ARG A 78 7.62 -1.04 -10.63
CA ARG A 78 7.94 -2.08 -9.64
C ARG A 78 6.92 -3.22 -9.66
N PHE A 79 5.65 -2.87 -9.84
CA PHE A 79 4.58 -3.86 -9.93
C PHE A 79 4.70 -4.69 -11.22
N VAL A 80 4.93 -4.04 -12.36
CA VAL A 80 5.14 -4.74 -13.64
C VAL A 80 6.32 -5.71 -13.52
N GLU A 81 7.47 -5.24 -13.00
CA GLU A 81 8.64 -6.08 -12.76
C GLU A 81 8.29 -7.32 -11.92
N ALA A 82 7.55 -7.13 -10.81
CA ALA A 82 7.17 -8.23 -9.91
C ALA A 82 6.21 -9.27 -10.51
N ILE A 83 5.47 -8.96 -11.58
CA ILE A 83 4.51 -9.89 -12.20
C ILE A 83 4.98 -10.50 -13.53
N THR A 84 6.08 -10.00 -14.08
CA THR A 84 6.68 -10.51 -15.32
C THR A 84 7.93 -11.35 -15.10
N GLN A 85 8.40 -11.46 -13.86
CA GLN A 85 9.42 -12.44 -13.45
C GLN A 85 8.79 -13.80 -13.22
#